data_AF-A0A969L3B1-F1
#
_entry.id   AF-A0A969L3B1-F1
#
_cell.length_a   1.000
_cell.length_b   1.000
_cell.length_c   1.000
_cell.angle_alpha   90.00
_cell.angle_beta   90.00
_cell.angle_gamma   90.00
#
_symmetry.space_group_name_H-M   'P 1'
#
loop_
_entity.id
_entity.type
_entity.pdbx_description
1 polymer ?
#
loop_
_entity_poly.entity_id
_entity_poly.type
_entity_poly.pdbx_seq_one_letter_code
_entity_poly.pdbx_strand_id
1 'polypeptide(L)'
;MPFRPNLFNNWPRYELLVAEAYRAFVDKVIACKKLGLKILGSLAYLKLARDFQPYTCYPTLVPRVLPNGELIYPCRPIERSGTAQGGRPCNLTRVDSWAEAMRLAVDKFGPPPQTCFSCFQQCYAEPSLMQAQPVSFLREMVMFSASRQAKLHIFAPG
;
A
#
# COMPACT_ATOMS: atom_id res chain seq x y z
N MET A 1 -23.40 3.05 1.76
CA MET A 1 -22.19 2.21 1.66
C MET A 1 -21.04 3.12 1.23
N PRO A 2 -19.99 3.35 2.05
CA PRO A 2 -18.93 4.27 1.68
C PRO A 2 -18.16 3.72 0.48
N PHE A 3 -18.14 4.50 -0.61
CA PHE A 3 -17.42 4.20 -1.85
C PHE A 3 -15.91 4.22 -1.57
N ARG A 4 -15.35 3.07 -1.22
CA ARG A 4 -13.90 2.83 -1.21
C ARG A 4 -13.57 2.10 -2.52
N PRO A 5 -13.19 2.81 -3.61
CA PRO A 5 -12.89 2.17 -4.89
C PRO A 5 -11.79 1.09 -4.78
N ASN A 6 -11.02 1.11 -3.70
CA ASN A 6 -9.86 0.24 -3.46
C ASN A 6 -10.18 -1.04 -2.65
N LEU A 7 -11.44 -1.31 -2.29
CA LEU A 7 -11.80 -2.39 -1.37
C LEU A 7 -13.05 -3.15 -1.86
N PHE A 8 -12.88 -4.01 -2.86
CA PHE A 8 -13.62 -5.27 -2.90
C PHE A 8 -12.65 -6.40 -2.55
N ASN A 9 -12.77 -6.98 -1.36
CA ASN A 9 -11.91 -8.09 -0.91
C ASN A 9 -10.38 -7.88 -0.96
N ASN A 10 -9.89 -6.64 -0.82
CA ASN A 10 -8.48 -6.27 -0.95
C ASN A 10 -7.87 -6.42 -2.35
N TRP A 11 -8.71 -6.64 -3.36
CA TRP A 11 -8.34 -6.64 -4.77
C TRP A 11 -8.84 -5.34 -5.42
N PRO A 12 -8.18 -4.86 -6.49
CA PRO A 12 -8.76 -3.83 -7.32
C PRO A 12 -10.11 -4.31 -7.85
N ARG A 13 -11.11 -3.42 -7.89
CA ARG A 13 -12.32 -3.68 -8.66
C ARG A 13 -11.93 -3.74 -10.13
N TYR A 14 -11.99 -4.94 -10.73
CA TYR A 14 -11.50 -5.18 -12.09
C TYR A 14 -12.22 -4.30 -13.13
N GLU A 15 -13.45 -3.88 -12.85
CA GLU A 15 -14.20 -2.95 -13.71
C GLU A 15 -13.50 -1.58 -13.84
N LEU A 16 -12.72 -1.16 -12.83
CA LEU A 16 -11.97 0.09 -12.87
C LEU A 16 -10.77 0.04 -13.82
N LEU A 17 -10.28 -1.15 -14.18
CA LEU A 17 -9.18 -1.31 -15.12
C LEU A 17 -9.54 -0.78 -16.52
N VAL A 18 -10.81 -0.93 -16.90
CA VAL A 18 -11.34 -0.55 -18.22
C VAL A 18 -12.25 0.68 -18.17
N ALA A 19 -12.62 1.17 -16.99
CA ALA A 19 -13.51 2.32 -16.85
C ALA A 19 -12.81 3.63 -17.24
N GLU A 20 -13.16 4.16 -18.41
CA GLU A 20 -12.65 5.46 -18.88
C GLU A 20 -12.98 6.61 -17.91
N ALA A 21 -14.19 6.59 -17.34
CA ALA A 21 -14.62 7.57 -16.33
C ALA A 21 -13.71 7.58 -15.09
N TYR A 22 -13.21 6.41 -14.68
CA TYR A 22 -12.26 6.31 -13.57
C TYR A 22 -10.90 6.93 -13.93
N ARG A 23 -10.36 6.58 -15.11
CA ARG A 23 -9.09 7.14 -15.59
C ARG A 23 -9.15 8.66 -15.72
N ALA A 24 -10.22 9.18 -16.32
CA ALA A 24 -10.47 10.62 -16.44
C ALA A 24 -10.57 11.31 -15.07
N PHE A 25 -11.21 10.67 -14.09
CA PHE A 25 -11.26 11.17 -12.72
C PHE A 25 -9.86 11.25 -12.09
N VAL A 26 -9.05 10.19 -12.19
CA VAL A 26 -7.69 10.20 -11.64
C VAL A 26 -6.80 11.21 -12.37
N ASP A 27 -6.96 11.37 -13.68
CA ASP A 27 -6.27 12.41 -14.45
C ASP A 27 -6.60 13.83 -13.96
N LYS A 28 -7.88 14.08 -13.63
CA LYS A 28 -8.29 15.34 -13.00
C LYS A 28 -7.64 15.54 -11.63
N VAL A 29 -7.56 14.49 -10.79
CA VAL A 29 -6.88 14.53 -9.48
C VAL A 29 -5.39 14.87 -9.66
N ILE A 30 -4.72 14.24 -10.63
CA ILE A 30 -3.31 14.52 -10.95
C ILE A 30 -3.14 15.97 -11.42
N ALA A 31 -4.02 16.47 -12.29
CA ALA A 31 -3.98 17.86 -12.75
C ALA A 31 -4.15 18.85 -11.58
N CYS A 32 -5.12 18.60 -10.70
CA CYS A 32 -5.32 19.38 -9.47
C CYS A 32 -4.06 19.40 -8.59
N LYS A 33 -3.38 18.27 -8.41
CA LYS A 33 -2.15 18.20 -7.61
C LYS A 33 -1.03 19.01 -8.25
N LYS A 34 -0.89 18.93 -9.58
CA LYS A 34 0.09 19.71 -10.36
C LYS A 34 -0.16 21.23 -10.27
N LEU A 35 -1.42 21.65 -10.09
CA LEU A 35 -1.78 23.04 -9.83
C LEU A 35 -1.49 23.50 -8.39
N GLY A 36 -0.95 22.64 -7.53
CA GLY A 36 -0.60 22.96 -6.15
C GLY A 36 -1.71 22.71 -5.13
N LEU A 37 -2.82 22.08 -5.52
CA LEU A 37 -3.86 21.68 -4.57
C LEU A 37 -3.34 20.60 -3.61
N LYS A 38 -3.85 20.65 -2.37
CA LYS A 38 -3.42 19.78 -1.26
C LYS A 38 -4.00 18.36 -1.38
N ILE A 39 -3.49 17.60 -2.34
CA ILE A 39 -3.88 16.21 -2.58
C ILE A 39 -2.80 15.29 -2.00
N LEU A 40 -3.25 14.38 -1.12
CA LEU A 40 -2.42 13.37 -0.49
C LEU A 40 -2.08 12.24 -1.46
N GLY A 41 -0.86 11.71 -1.36
CA GLY A 41 -0.31 10.67 -2.24
C GLY A 41 0.64 11.26 -3.29
N SER A 42 1.72 10.54 -3.61
CA SER A 42 2.69 11.01 -4.61
C SER A 42 2.14 10.93 -6.02
N LEU A 43 2.75 11.66 -6.95
CA LEU A 43 2.46 11.47 -8.37
C LEU A 43 2.73 10.03 -8.84
N ALA A 44 3.71 9.34 -8.25
CA ALA A 44 3.98 7.94 -8.57
C ALA A 44 2.80 7.06 -8.15
N TYR A 45 2.27 7.25 -6.94
CA TYR A 45 1.10 6.53 -6.47
C TYR A 45 -0.16 6.84 -7.29
N LEU A 46 -0.41 8.12 -7.61
CA LEU A 46 -1.59 8.49 -8.39
C LEU A 46 -1.56 7.88 -9.80
N LYS A 47 -0.38 7.82 -10.44
CA LYS A 47 -0.21 7.10 -11.72
C LYS A 47 -0.41 5.60 -11.57
N LEU A 48 0.12 5.00 -10.50
CA LEU A 48 -0.10 3.59 -10.21
C LEU A 48 -1.60 3.29 -10.02
N ALA A 49 -2.33 4.13 -9.28
CA ALA A 49 -3.77 3.98 -9.09
C ALA A 49 -4.55 4.16 -10.41
N ARG A 50 -4.11 5.07 -11.27
CA ARG A 50 -4.71 5.29 -12.61
C ARG A 50 -4.59 4.06 -13.50
N ASP A 51 -3.39 3.49 -13.58
CA ASP A 51 -3.02 2.51 -14.61
C ASP A 51 -3.01 1.07 -14.10
N PHE A 52 -3.13 0.88 -12.78
CA PHE A 52 -3.07 -0.41 -12.08
C PHE A 52 -1.89 -1.30 -12.53
N GLN A 53 -0.76 -0.67 -12.85
CA GLN A 53 0.43 -1.39 -13.29
C GLN A 53 1.03 -2.20 -12.14
N PRO A 54 1.65 -3.36 -12.41
CA PRO A 54 2.46 -4.02 -11.40
C PRO A 54 3.56 -3.09 -10.88
N TYR A 55 3.86 -3.19 -9.58
CA TYR A 55 4.91 -2.39 -8.94
C TYR A 55 5.77 -3.26 -8.03
N THR A 56 7.01 -2.80 -7.79
CA THR A 56 7.89 -3.42 -6.80
C THR A 56 7.30 -3.21 -5.41
N CYS A 57 6.86 -4.29 -4.78
CA CYS A 57 6.16 -4.25 -3.51
C CYS A 57 7.07 -4.70 -2.38
N TYR A 58 7.10 -3.91 -1.30
CA TYR A 58 7.81 -4.24 -0.08
C TYR A 58 6.78 -4.39 1.05
N PRO A 59 6.03 -5.51 1.10
CA PRO A 59 4.89 -5.66 2.00
C PRO A 59 5.28 -5.60 3.48
N THR A 60 6.54 -5.91 3.79
CA THR A 60 7.11 -5.86 5.14
C THR A 60 7.43 -4.46 5.64
N LEU A 61 7.37 -3.42 4.78
CA LEU A 61 7.48 -2.02 5.24
C LEU A 61 6.27 -1.59 6.07
N VAL A 62 5.12 -2.23 5.88
CA VAL A 62 3.89 -1.96 6.61
C VAL A 62 3.35 -3.26 7.20
N PRO A 63 4.03 -3.78 8.24
CA PRO A 63 3.60 -5.00 8.89
C PRO A 63 2.23 -4.80 9.53
N ARG A 64 1.42 -5.86 9.52
CA ARG A 64 0.10 -5.84 10.14
C ARG A 64 0.10 -6.77 11.33
N VAL A 65 -0.21 -6.21 12.49
CA VAL A 65 -0.33 -6.94 13.74
C VAL A 65 -1.78 -6.85 14.19
N LEU A 66 -2.37 -8.00 14.49
CA LEU A 66 -3.72 -8.07 15.04
C LEU A 66 -3.73 -7.65 16.52
N PRO A 67 -4.89 -7.25 17.08
CA PRO A 67 -4.97 -6.83 18.48
C PRO A 67 -4.49 -7.88 19.49
N ASN A 68 -4.54 -9.16 19.13
CA ASN A 68 -4.04 -10.27 19.95
C ASN A 68 -2.51 -10.48 19.82
N GLY A 69 -1.80 -9.67 19.04
CA GLY A 69 -0.35 -9.78 18.82
C GLY A 69 0.05 -10.69 17.65
N GLU A 70 -0.90 -11.33 16.96
CA GLU A 70 -0.57 -12.14 15.78
C GLU A 70 -0.04 -11.26 14.64
N LEU A 71 1.11 -11.62 14.09
CA LEU A 71 1.66 -11.01 12.87
C LEU A 71 0.90 -11.58 11.66
N ILE A 72 0.53 -10.73 10.71
CA ILE A 72 0.07 -11.14 9.37
C ILE A 72 1.24 -11.04 8.40
N TYR A 73 1.47 -12.11 7.64
CA TYR A 73 2.55 -12.21 6.67
C TYR A 73 2.09 -12.67 5.28
N PRO A 74 2.70 -12.16 4.18
CA PRO A 74 3.52 -10.94 4.15
C PRO A 74 2.63 -9.69 4.19
N CYS A 75 1.36 -9.82 3.82
CA CYS A 75 0.35 -8.76 3.87
C CYS A 75 -1.07 -9.35 3.93
N ARG A 76 -2.05 -8.52 4.25
CA ARG A 76 -3.45 -8.94 4.43
C ARG A 76 -4.13 -9.51 3.17
N PRO A 77 -3.89 -9.00 1.94
CA PRO A 77 -4.39 -9.62 0.72
C PRO A 77 -3.95 -11.08 0.55
N ILE A 78 -2.67 -11.38 0.82
CA ILE A 78 -2.10 -12.71 0.63
C ILE A 78 -2.50 -13.66 1.77
N GLU A 79 -2.58 -13.18 3.01
CA GLU A 79 -3.15 -13.98 4.11
C GLU A 79 -4.61 -14.37 3.81
N ARG A 80 -5.40 -13.46 3.25
CA ARG A 80 -6.81 -13.73 2.90
C ARG A 80 -7.02 -14.53 1.64
N SER A 81 -6.04 -14.62 0.73
CA SER A 81 -6.19 -15.45 -0.46
C SER A 81 -6.17 -16.94 -0.14
N GLY A 82 -5.79 -17.33 1.08
CA GLY A 82 -5.71 -18.72 1.50
C GLY A 82 -4.62 -19.52 0.75
N THR A 83 -3.67 -18.82 0.13
CA THR A 83 -2.55 -19.46 -0.56
C THR A 83 -1.49 -19.89 0.46
N ALA A 84 -0.62 -20.82 0.07
CA ALA A 84 0.48 -21.26 0.93
C ALA A 84 1.56 -20.17 1.19
N GLN A 85 1.42 -18.99 0.56
CA GLN A 85 2.41 -17.91 0.61
C GLN A 85 2.09 -16.82 1.64
N GLY A 86 1.11 -17.04 2.52
CA GLY A 86 0.81 -16.10 3.58
C GLY A 86 -0.06 -16.69 4.69
N GLY A 87 -0.07 -15.99 5.83
CA GLY A 87 -0.78 -16.43 7.01
C GLY A 87 -0.30 -15.70 8.27
N ARG A 88 -0.39 -16.38 9.41
CA ARG A 88 0.03 -15.87 10.71
C ARG A 88 1.19 -16.72 11.23
N PRO A 89 2.44 -16.25 11.08
CA PRO A 89 3.61 -17.07 11.40
C PRO A 89 3.85 -17.20 12.90
N CYS A 90 3.59 -16.14 13.66
CA CYS A 90 3.84 -16.08 15.09
C CYS A 90 2.99 -15.01 15.78
N ASN A 91 3.00 -15.03 17.11
CA ASN A 91 2.55 -13.93 17.93
C ASN A 91 3.77 -13.14 18.40
N LEU A 92 3.77 -11.82 18.21
CA LEU A 92 4.91 -10.95 18.53
C LEU A 92 5.23 -10.91 20.03
N THR A 93 4.30 -11.31 20.90
CA THR A 93 4.54 -11.43 22.35
C THR A 93 5.31 -12.69 22.74
N ARG A 94 5.54 -13.61 21.80
CA ARG A 94 6.17 -14.94 22.02
C ARG A 94 7.49 -15.13 21.26
N VAL A 95 8.03 -14.05 20.72
CA VAL A 95 9.30 -14.03 19.98
C VAL A 95 10.16 -12.92 20.56
N ASP A 96 11.47 -13.13 20.56
CA ASP A 96 12.42 -12.23 21.22
C ASP A 96 12.72 -11.00 20.35
N SER A 97 12.52 -11.09 19.03
CA SER A 97 12.82 -10.00 18.11
C SER A 97 12.00 -10.01 16.83
N TRP A 98 11.97 -8.86 16.15
CA TRP A 98 11.42 -8.74 14.80
C TRP A 98 12.14 -9.64 13.79
N ALA A 99 13.47 -9.77 13.92
CA ALA A 99 14.26 -10.62 13.04
C ALA A 99 13.85 -12.10 13.16
N GLU A 100 13.60 -12.56 14.39
CA GLU A 100 13.07 -13.90 14.64
C GLU A 100 11.67 -14.08 14.04
N ALA A 101 10.76 -13.12 14.24
CA ALA A 101 9.42 -13.15 13.67
C ALA A 101 9.46 -13.28 12.13
N MET A 102 10.34 -12.53 11.48
CA MET A 102 10.53 -12.56 10.03
C MET A 102 11.15 -13.87 9.55
N ARG A 103 12.13 -14.41 10.28
CA ARG A 103 12.71 -15.72 9.97
C ARG A 103 11.65 -16.82 10.02
N LEU A 104 10.87 -16.89 11.10
CA LEU A 104 9.76 -17.85 11.23
C LEU A 104 8.73 -17.71 10.10
N ALA A 105 8.49 -16.48 9.64
CA ALA A 105 7.58 -16.22 8.54
C ALA A 105 8.11 -16.72 7.19
N VAL A 106 9.37 -16.41 6.87
CA VAL A 106 10.02 -16.85 5.63
C VAL A 106 10.20 -18.36 5.62
N ASP A 107 10.59 -18.97 6.74
CA ASP A 107 10.74 -20.42 6.87
C ASP A 107 9.42 -21.16 6.60
N LYS A 108 8.27 -20.57 7.02
CA LYS A 108 6.95 -21.18 6.88
C LYS A 108 6.25 -20.89 5.55
N PHE A 109 6.35 -19.66 5.04
CA PHE A 109 5.55 -19.18 3.92
C PHE A 109 6.39 -18.78 2.69
N GLY A 110 7.72 -18.85 2.79
CA GLY A 110 8.65 -18.38 1.77
C GLY A 110 8.86 -16.86 1.81
N PRO A 111 9.75 -16.34 0.95
CA PRO A 111 10.03 -14.91 0.86
C PRO A 111 8.81 -14.13 0.33
N PRO A 112 8.66 -12.85 0.70
CA PRO A 112 7.57 -12.03 0.20
C PRO A 112 7.71 -11.82 -1.32
N PRO A 113 6.59 -11.69 -2.06
CA PRO A 113 6.66 -11.40 -3.48
C PRO A 113 7.27 -10.01 -3.73
N GLN A 114 8.16 -9.92 -4.72
CA GLN A 114 8.83 -8.67 -5.07
C GLN A 114 7.98 -7.77 -5.98
N THR A 115 7.01 -8.34 -6.69
CA THR A 115 6.09 -7.62 -7.57
C THR A 115 4.67 -7.87 -7.14
N CYS A 116 3.85 -6.82 -7.05
CA CYS A 116 2.45 -6.91 -6.64
C CYS A 116 1.52 -6.45 -7.76
N PHE A 117 0.47 -7.23 -7.99
CA PHE A 117 -0.71 -6.88 -8.79
C PHE A 117 -2.01 -6.97 -7.97
N SER A 118 -1.89 -7.33 -6.68
CA SER A 118 -3.03 -7.70 -5.84
C SER A 118 -3.59 -6.53 -5.04
N CYS A 119 -2.76 -5.55 -4.67
CA CYS A 119 -3.15 -4.46 -3.78
C CYS A 119 -2.59 -3.10 -4.23
N PHE A 120 -3.50 -2.15 -4.42
CA PHE A 120 -3.22 -0.75 -4.79
C PHE A 120 -3.56 0.23 -3.66
N GLN A 121 -3.69 -0.29 -2.43
CA GLN A 121 -3.94 0.56 -1.27
C GLN A 121 -2.72 1.44 -1.01
N GLN A 122 -2.96 2.73 -0.82
CA GLN A 122 -1.91 3.72 -0.60
C GLN A 122 -0.97 3.32 0.55
N CYS A 123 -1.49 2.71 1.62
CA CYS A 123 -0.67 2.29 2.75
C CYS A 123 0.41 1.26 2.40
N TYR A 124 0.24 0.45 1.35
CA TYR A 124 1.27 -0.49 0.88
C TYR A 124 2.04 0.06 -0.31
N ALA A 125 1.31 0.60 -1.28
CA ALA A 125 1.88 1.05 -2.54
C ALA A 125 2.78 2.28 -2.38
N GLU A 126 2.38 3.26 -1.57
CA GLU A 126 3.14 4.50 -1.41
C GLU A 126 4.52 4.24 -0.77
N PRO A 127 4.66 3.56 0.39
CA PRO A 127 5.98 3.27 0.95
C PRO A 127 6.84 2.40 0.02
N SER A 128 6.22 1.46 -0.69
CA SER A 128 6.93 0.60 -1.65
C SER A 128 7.48 1.40 -2.83
N LEU A 129 6.69 2.32 -3.39
CA LEU A 129 7.12 3.22 -4.47
C LEU A 129 8.19 4.20 -3.98
N MET A 130 8.07 4.72 -2.75
CA MET A 130 9.09 5.58 -2.16
C MET A 130 10.43 4.86 -2.01
N GLN A 131 10.41 3.60 -1.56
CA GLN A 131 11.60 2.75 -1.45
C GLN A 131 12.18 2.41 -2.84
N ALA A 132 11.32 2.08 -3.81
CA ALA A 132 11.74 1.66 -5.16
C ALA A 132 12.17 2.83 -6.07
N GLN A 133 11.68 4.04 -5.81
CA GLN A 133 11.84 5.21 -6.69
C GLN A 133 12.28 6.46 -5.89
N PRO A 134 13.47 6.44 -5.26
CA PRO A 134 13.91 7.51 -4.36
C PRO A 134 13.98 8.89 -5.05
N VAL A 135 14.37 8.94 -6.32
CA VAL A 135 14.43 10.20 -7.09
C VAL A 135 13.04 10.79 -7.33
N SER A 136 12.04 9.95 -7.64
CA SER A 136 10.65 10.38 -7.79
C SER A 136 10.13 10.96 -6.47
N PHE A 137 10.47 10.35 -5.34
CA PHE A 137 10.11 10.84 -4.02
C PHE A 137 10.79 12.17 -3.67
N LEU A 138 12.08 12.33 -3.94
CA LEU A 138 12.77 13.62 -3.75
C LEU A 138 12.11 14.74 -4.57
N ARG A 139 11.79 14.46 -5.84
CA ARG A 139 11.06 15.41 -6.69
C ARG A 139 9.68 15.73 -6.13
N GLU A 140 8.97 14.74 -5.59
CA GLU A 140 7.68 14.93 -4.94
C GLU A 140 7.78 15.90 -3.75
N MET A 141 8.78 15.72 -2.88
CA MET A 141 9.01 16.62 -1.74
C MET A 141 9.35 18.05 -2.18
N VAL A 142 10.17 18.22 -3.21
CA VAL A 142 10.56 19.55 -3.72
C VAL A 142 9.37 20.25 -4.37
N MET A 143 8.63 19.55 -5.22
CA MET A 143 7.59 20.16 -6.07
C MET A 143 6.26 20.38 -5.34
N PHE A 144 5.91 19.53 -4.36
CA PHE A 144 4.59 19.57 -3.73
C PHE A 144 4.70 19.87 -2.23
N SER A 145 4.36 21.10 -1.85
CA SER A 145 4.37 21.54 -0.45
C SER A 145 3.43 20.72 0.44
N ALA A 146 2.32 20.23 -0.10
CA ALA A 146 1.40 19.33 0.60
C ALA A 146 2.08 18.02 1.04
N SER A 147 3.03 17.51 0.23
CA SER A 147 3.81 16.31 0.54
C SER A 147 4.86 16.57 1.63
N ARG A 148 5.30 17.82 1.80
CA ARG A 148 6.18 18.25 2.91
C ARG A 148 5.44 18.49 4.21
N GLN A 149 4.20 18.96 4.13
CA GLN A 149 3.52 19.50 5.30
C GLN A 149 2.91 18.44 6.20
N ALA A 150 2.78 17.17 5.77
CA ALA A 150 2.31 16.01 6.55
C ALA A 150 1.36 16.39 7.70
N LYS A 151 0.41 17.29 7.45
CA LYS A 151 -0.54 17.75 8.47
C LYS A 151 -1.50 16.59 8.63
N LEU A 152 -1.13 15.67 9.51
CA LEU A 152 -1.98 14.61 9.99
C LEU A 152 -3.23 15.30 10.52
N HIS A 153 -4.30 15.28 9.73
CA HIS A 153 -5.60 15.61 10.24
C HIS A 153 -5.89 14.58 11.34
N ILE A 154 -5.82 15.03 12.59
CA ILE A 154 -6.14 14.30 13.82
C ILE A 154 -7.65 14.03 13.88
N PHE A 155 -8.14 13.26 12.91
CA PHE A 155 -9.51 12.78 12.92
C PHE A 155 -9.51 11.30 12.57
N ALA A 156 -9.32 10.48 13.59
CA ALA A 156 -9.87 9.15 13.62
C ALA A 156 -11.24 9.28 14.32
N PRO A 157 -12.39 9.15 13.62
CA PRO A 157 -13.64 8.94 14.31
C PRO A 157 -13.52 7.60 15.04
N GLY A 158 -13.54 7.66 16.37
CA GLY A 158 -13.80 6.49 17.22
C GLY A 158 -15.24 6.02 17.06
#